data_AF-A0A970IW31-F1
#
_entry.id   AF-A0A970IW31-F1
#
_cell.length_a   1.000
_cell.length_b   1.000
_cell.length_c   1.000
_cell.angle_alpha   90.00
_cell.angle_beta   90.00
_cell.angle_gamma   90.00
#
_symmetry.space_group_name_H-M   'P 1'
#
loop_
_entity.id
_entity.type
_entity.pdbx_description
1 polymer ?
#
loop_
_entity_poly.entity_id
_entity_poly.type
_entity_poly.pdbx_seq_one_letter_code
_entity_poly.pdbx_strand_id
1 'polypeptide(L)'
;PTTVSEIMRTVLRATFGEQEAFFAQAQELHAKNTMLLLKKLQGDDITLLDVYTALMDIESMQSKVEDYEELYGEDVLTEYFKKEAFGRNRDKLHQFAMGLRLQISDLLTNSTIQNVLVGRSDISLDRVMAEGGVLLFNTSLGKMGYMSRIFGQFLIMHIQNAVFRRPGTEFNRIPHYLYIDELPVYYNPELETLLNLGRKYRCGCVFTIQGPSQLEIGKQGQAIREKMLNGCRNKIVLGIESARDAQLISDSFGEQEEIQLRKMRKRWSVMPESYAETEMMTARFDYTKILEIKRWHGYVKMVKEGSNQVPVEGVFEPPWEFQTRIAKELGGQQRLTLAK
;
A
#
# COMPACT_ATOMS: atom_id res chain seq x y z
N PRO A 1 -8.70 -20.05 -8.59
CA PRO A 1 -7.82 -19.84 -9.78
C PRO A 1 -7.95 -18.44 -10.39
N THR A 2 -9.13 -18.04 -10.84
CA THR A 2 -9.39 -16.76 -11.51
C THR A 2 -8.97 -15.54 -10.70
N THR A 3 -9.24 -15.54 -9.39
CA THR A 3 -8.83 -14.43 -8.53
C THR A 3 -7.31 -14.32 -8.44
N VAL A 4 -6.58 -15.45 -8.34
CA VAL A 4 -5.11 -15.44 -8.28
C VAL A 4 -4.51 -14.91 -9.58
N SER A 5 -5.06 -15.29 -10.74
CA SER A 5 -4.59 -14.77 -12.03
C SER A 5 -4.86 -13.27 -12.20
N GLU A 6 -5.99 -12.75 -11.72
CA GLU A 6 -6.27 -11.29 -11.75
C GLU A 6 -5.35 -10.51 -10.80
N ILE A 7 -5.02 -11.09 -9.64
CA ILE A 7 -4.07 -10.49 -8.70
C ILE A 7 -2.72 -10.37 -9.35
N MET A 8 -2.20 -11.48 -9.89
CA MET A 8 -0.90 -11.47 -10.54
C MET A 8 -0.88 -10.47 -11.70
N ARG A 9 -1.92 -10.44 -12.53
CA ARG A 9 -2.07 -9.43 -13.58
C ARG A 9 -1.98 -8.00 -13.03
N THR A 10 -2.68 -7.72 -11.94
CA THR A 10 -2.67 -6.40 -11.31
C THR A 10 -1.28 -6.07 -10.75
N VAL A 11 -0.60 -7.04 -10.13
CA VAL A 11 0.76 -6.84 -9.60
C VAL A 11 1.75 -6.56 -10.71
N LEU A 12 1.65 -7.33 -11.79
CA LEU A 12 2.44 -7.13 -12.99
C LEU A 12 2.18 -5.73 -13.55
N ARG A 13 0.91 -5.31 -13.70
CA ARG A 13 0.52 -3.94 -14.10
C ARG A 13 1.19 -2.86 -13.25
N ALA A 14 1.14 -2.98 -11.92
CA ALA A 14 1.73 -2.01 -10.99
C ALA A 14 3.27 -1.94 -11.09
N THR A 15 3.89 -3.03 -11.54
CA THR A 15 5.35 -3.14 -11.74
C THR A 15 5.78 -2.64 -13.13
N PHE A 16 4.87 -2.53 -14.10
CA PHE A 16 5.14 -1.98 -15.43
C PHE A 16 5.03 -0.45 -15.43
N GLY A 17 6.03 0.23 -16.01
CA GLY A 17 5.95 1.67 -16.30
C GLY A 17 4.91 1.98 -17.39
N GLU A 18 4.77 3.27 -17.75
CA GLU A 18 3.86 3.68 -18.83
C GLU A 18 4.30 3.04 -20.17
N GLN A 19 3.57 2.02 -20.61
CA GLN A 19 3.60 1.51 -21.97
C GLN A 19 2.39 2.03 -22.75
N GLU A 20 2.43 1.93 -24.08
CA GLU A 20 1.22 2.14 -24.89
C GLU A 20 0.09 1.23 -24.38
N ALA A 21 -1.07 1.84 -24.06
CA ALA A 21 -2.15 1.21 -23.32
C ALA A 21 -2.65 -0.12 -23.93
N PHE A 22 -2.54 -0.26 -25.25
CA PHE A 22 -2.90 -1.48 -25.97
C PHE A 22 -1.93 -2.65 -25.70
N PHE A 23 -0.62 -2.39 -25.73
CA PHE A 23 0.38 -3.43 -25.48
C PHE A 23 0.34 -3.93 -24.03
N ALA A 24 0.12 -3.01 -23.09
CA ALA A 24 -0.08 -3.36 -21.68
C ALA A 24 -1.28 -4.32 -21.50
N GLN A 25 -2.42 -4.05 -22.17
CA GLN A 25 -3.61 -4.91 -22.07
C GLN A 25 -3.39 -6.30 -22.67
N ALA A 26 -2.73 -6.41 -23.82
CA ALA A 26 -2.45 -7.69 -24.46
C ALA A 26 -1.50 -8.55 -23.61
N GLN A 27 -0.43 -7.95 -23.10
CA GLN A 27 0.53 -8.60 -22.20
C GLN A 27 -0.16 -9.06 -20.90
N GLU A 28 -0.99 -8.21 -20.30
CA GLU A 28 -1.77 -8.53 -19.10
C GLU A 28 -2.72 -9.72 -19.30
N LEU A 29 -3.46 -9.72 -20.41
CA LEU A 29 -4.39 -10.80 -20.73
C LEU A 29 -3.65 -12.12 -20.93
N HIS A 30 -2.51 -12.08 -21.64
CA HIS A 30 -1.68 -13.26 -21.85
C HIS A 30 -1.16 -13.82 -20.52
N ALA A 31 -0.58 -12.97 -19.67
CA ALA A 31 -0.10 -13.36 -18.34
C ALA A 31 -1.21 -13.97 -17.47
N LYS A 32 -2.39 -13.34 -17.46
CA LYS A 32 -3.56 -13.83 -16.73
C LYS A 32 -3.97 -15.22 -17.22
N ASN A 33 -4.10 -15.41 -18.53
CA ASN A 33 -4.56 -16.66 -19.11
C ASN A 33 -3.54 -17.79 -18.91
N THR A 34 -2.24 -17.49 -19.08
CA THR A 34 -1.16 -18.44 -18.76
C THR A 34 -1.20 -18.84 -17.29
N MET A 35 -1.35 -17.89 -16.37
CA MET A 35 -1.47 -18.18 -14.94
C MET A 35 -2.72 -19.01 -14.62
N LEU A 36 -3.86 -18.70 -15.24
CA LEU A 36 -5.11 -19.43 -15.04
C LEU A 36 -4.99 -20.88 -15.51
N LEU A 37 -4.39 -21.11 -16.68
CA LEU A 37 -4.14 -22.45 -17.22
C LEU A 37 -3.28 -23.26 -16.25
N LEU A 38 -2.12 -22.73 -15.86
CA LEU A 38 -1.21 -23.40 -14.94
C LEU A 38 -1.88 -23.71 -13.61
N LYS A 39 -2.62 -22.75 -13.05
CA LYS A 39 -3.35 -22.93 -11.78
C LYS A 39 -4.44 -23.99 -11.86
N LYS A 40 -5.07 -24.17 -13.02
CA LYS A 40 -6.09 -25.19 -13.23
C LYS A 40 -5.49 -26.59 -13.32
N LEU A 41 -4.36 -26.72 -14.01
CA LEU A 41 -3.67 -28.00 -14.19
C LEU A 41 -2.90 -28.45 -12.94
N GLN A 42 -2.22 -27.52 -12.27
CA GLN A 42 -1.24 -27.83 -11.21
C GLN A 42 -1.70 -27.39 -9.81
N GLY A 43 -2.84 -26.70 -9.69
CA GLY A 43 -3.37 -26.29 -8.40
C GLY A 43 -2.51 -25.26 -7.67
N ASP A 44 -2.20 -25.51 -6.39
CA ASP A 44 -1.40 -24.62 -5.54
C ASP A 44 0.12 -24.84 -5.66
N ASP A 45 0.54 -25.93 -6.30
CA ASP A 45 1.94 -26.26 -6.53
C ASP A 45 2.48 -25.57 -7.80
N ILE A 46 2.27 -24.25 -7.89
CA ILE A 46 2.78 -23.40 -8.97
C ILE A 46 3.69 -22.32 -8.41
N THR A 47 4.79 -22.06 -9.11
CA THR A 47 5.77 -21.02 -8.76
C THR A 47 5.82 -19.94 -9.82
N LEU A 48 6.43 -18.79 -9.48
CA LEU A 48 6.64 -17.74 -10.49
C LEU A 48 7.63 -18.19 -11.59
N LEU A 49 8.48 -19.18 -11.31
CA LEU A 49 9.36 -19.79 -12.31
C LEU A 49 8.58 -20.62 -13.35
N ASP A 50 7.52 -21.31 -12.94
CA ASP A 50 6.65 -22.05 -13.86
C ASP A 50 5.94 -21.10 -14.82
N VAL A 51 5.48 -19.95 -14.29
CA VAL A 51 4.86 -18.88 -15.09
C VAL A 51 5.88 -18.30 -16.08
N TYR A 52 7.10 -18.01 -15.62
CA TYR A 52 8.17 -17.51 -16.49
C TYR A 52 8.47 -18.47 -17.64
N THR A 53 8.64 -19.76 -17.33
CA THR A 53 8.92 -20.81 -18.31
C THR A 53 7.78 -20.94 -19.31
N ALA A 54 6.52 -20.91 -18.85
CA ALA A 54 5.34 -20.96 -19.71
C ALA A 54 5.21 -19.74 -20.65
N LEU A 55 5.63 -18.55 -20.21
CA LEU A 55 5.65 -17.35 -21.05
C LEU A 55 6.79 -17.36 -22.08
N MET A 56 7.87 -18.10 -21.80
CA MET A 56 9.02 -18.27 -22.68
C MET A 56 8.76 -19.30 -23.78
N ASP A 57 8.23 -20.46 -23.38
CA ASP A 57 8.07 -21.64 -24.20
C ASP A 57 6.61 -21.85 -24.62
N ILE A 58 6.27 -21.26 -25.76
CA ILE A 58 4.94 -21.39 -26.38
C ILE A 58 4.66 -22.83 -26.83
N GLU A 59 5.69 -23.62 -27.17
CA GLU A 59 5.50 -24.96 -27.70
C GLU A 59 5.09 -25.92 -26.58
N SER A 60 5.77 -25.85 -25.43
CA SER A 60 5.34 -26.58 -24.23
C SER A 60 3.91 -26.20 -23.79
N MET A 61 3.49 -24.96 -24.03
CA MET A 61 2.13 -24.52 -23.71
C MET A 61 1.04 -25.20 -24.56
N GLN A 62 1.34 -25.67 -25.78
CA GLN A 62 0.35 -26.38 -26.60
C GLN A 62 -0.10 -27.67 -25.93
N SER A 63 0.86 -28.50 -25.48
CA SER A 63 0.57 -29.73 -24.73
C SER A 63 -0.22 -29.44 -23.45
N LYS A 64 0.10 -28.37 -22.71
CA LYS A 64 -0.67 -28.00 -21.51
C LYS A 64 -2.12 -27.60 -21.82
N VAL A 65 -2.36 -26.97 -22.98
CA VAL A 65 -3.71 -26.60 -23.41
C VAL A 65 -4.50 -27.85 -23.81
N GLU A 66 -3.85 -28.81 -24.48
CA GLU A 66 -4.45 -30.12 -24.80
C GLU A 66 -4.82 -30.89 -23.52
N ASP A 67 -3.90 -30.96 -22.55
CA ASP A 67 -4.17 -31.57 -21.23
C ASP A 67 -5.37 -30.92 -20.53
N TYR A 68 -5.45 -29.58 -20.58
CA TYR A 68 -6.56 -28.84 -19.98
C TYR A 68 -7.89 -29.15 -20.69
N GLU A 69 -7.88 -29.21 -22.01
CA GLU A 69 -9.07 -29.50 -22.81
C GLU A 69 -9.56 -30.94 -22.60
N GLU A 70 -8.66 -31.90 -22.44
CA GLU A 70 -9.03 -33.27 -22.07
C GLU A 70 -9.71 -33.33 -20.69
N LEU A 71 -9.22 -32.55 -19.73
CA LEU A 71 -9.73 -32.54 -18.36
C LEU A 71 -11.01 -31.71 -18.17
N TYR A 72 -11.15 -30.58 -18.88
CA TYR A 72 -12.18 -29.57 -18.63
C TYR A 72 -13.05 -29.24 -19.84
N GLY A 73 -12.71 -29.77 -21.03
CA GLY A 73 -13.36 -29.45 -22.29
C GLY A 73 -12.89 -28.12 -22.90
N GLU A 74 -13.45 -27.78 -24.07
CA GLU A 74 -13.21 -26.50 -24.71
C GLU A 74 -13.95 -25.35 -23.99
N ASP A 75 -13.26 -24.24 -23.78
CA ASP A 75 -13.81 -23.03 -23.21
C ASP A 75 -13.12 -21.77 -23.77
N VAL A 76 -13.45 -20.60 -23.22
CA VAL A 76 -12.87 -19.31 -23.62
C VAL A 76 -11.34 -19.28 -23.45
N LEU A 77 -10.80 -20.04 -22.49
CA LEU A 77 -9.36 -20.12 -22.25
C LEU A 77 -8.67 -20.92 -23.35
N THR A 78 -9.17 -22.11 -23.69
CA THR A 78 -8.60 -22.91 -24.78
C THR A 78 -8.75 -22.20 -26.12
N GLU A 79 -9.89 -21.56 -26.38
CA GLU A 79 -10.13 -20.78 -27.59
C GLU A 79 -9.13 -19.61 -27.71
N TYR A 80 -8.87 -18.89 -26.62
CA TYR A 80 -7.85 -17.84 -26.58
C TYR A 80 -6.47 -18.39 -26.98
N PHE A 81 -6.03 -19.51 -26.40
CA PHE A 81 -4.73 -20.07 -26.73
C PHE A 81 -4.66 -20.54 -28.19
N LYS A 82 -5.67 -21.27 -28.67
CA LYS A 82 -5.73 -21.77 -30.05
C LYS A 82 -5.75 -20.64 -31.09
N LYS A 83 -6.54 -19.58 -30.88
CA LYS A 83 -6.74 -18.51 -31.88
C LYS A 83 -5.71 -17.39 -31.77
N GLU A 84 -5.33 -17.00 -30.56
CA GLU A 84 -4.44 -15.85 -30.32
C GLU A 84 -3.00 -16.31 -30.09
N ALA A 85 -2.75 -17.10 -29.04
CA ALA A 85 -1.40 -17.45 -28.59
C ALA A 85 -0.65 -18.37 -29.57
N PHE A 86 -1.35 -19.31 -30.20
CA PHE A 86 -0.80 -20.26 -31.18
C PHE A 86 -1.20 -19.93 -32.62
N GLY A 87 -2.13 -18.99 -32.80
CA GLY A 87 -2.62 -18.59 -34.11
C GLY A 87 -1.80 -17.46 -34.73
N ARG A 88 -2.50 -16.55 -35.42
CA ARG A 88 -1.86 -15.50 -36.25
C ARG A 88 -1.09 -14.46 -35.43
N ASN A 89 -1.34 -14.35 -34.13
CA ASN A 89 -0.74 -13.36 -33.24
C ASN A 89 0.40 -13.91 -32.37
N ARG A 90 0.87 -15.16 -32.61
CA ARG A 90 1.94 -15.83 -31.84
C ARG A 90 3.17 -14.93 -31.62
N ASP A 91 3.78 -14.45 -32.70
CA ASP A 91 5.03 -13.67 -32.61
C ASP A 91 4.83 -12.34 -31.88
N LYS A 92 3.69 -11.69 -32.11
CA LYS A 92 3.33 -10.45 -31.43
C LYS A 92 3.14 -10.66 -29.93
N LEU A 93 2.41 -11.71 -29.53
CA LEU A 93 2.21 -12.04 -28.12
C LEU A 93 3.51 -12.43 -27.41
N HIS A 94 4.39 -13.18 -28.08
CA HIS A 94 5.72 -13.48 -27.54
C HIS A 94 6.53 -12.20 -27.30
N GLN A 95 6.51 -11.28 -28.27
CA GLN A 95 7.16 -9.96 -28.12
C GLN A 95 6.53 -9.15 -26.98
N PHE A 96 5.19 -9.11 -26.88
CA PHE A 96 4.51 -8.39 -25.80
C PHE A 96 4.83 -8.99 -24.42
N ALA A 97 4.96 -10.31 -24.32
CA ALA A 97 5.36 -10.98 -23.09
C ALA A 97 6.83 -10.75 -22.71
N MET A 98 7.67 -10.17 -23.58
CA MET A 98 9.11 -9.96 -23.30
C MET A 98 9.34 -9.08 -22.08
N GLY A 99 8.60 -7.97 -21.94
CA GLY A 99 8.73 -7.06 -20.80
C GLY A 99 8.42 -7.75 -19.47
N LEU A 100 7.34 -8.54 -19.44
CA LEU A 100 6.97 -9.38 -18.31
C LEU A 100 8.06 -10.40 -17.95
N ARG A 101 8.60 -11.08 -18.97
CA ARG A 101 9.66 -12.08 -18.79
C ARG A 101 10.91 -11.46 -18.18
N LEU A 102 11.33 -10.29 -18.65
CA LEU A 102 12.49 -9.59 -18.10
C LEU A 102 12.30 -9.24 -16.62
N GLN A 103 11.14 -8.69 -16.24
CA GLN A 103 10.88 -8.35 -14.84
C GLN A 103 10.81 -9.58 -13.92
N ILE A 104 10.14 -10.65 -14.36
CA ILE A 104 10.14 -11.90 -13.59
C ILE A 104 11.57 -12.45 -13.48
N SER A 105 12.33 -12.42 -14.57
CA SER A 105 13.74 -12.83 -14.58
C SER A 105 14.58 -12.03 -13.58
N ASP A 106 14.38 -10.72 -13.51
CA ASP A 106 15.07 -9.85 -12.56
C ASP A 106 14.73 -10.21 -11.10
N LEU A 107 13.46 -10.48 -10.80
CA LEU A 107 13.02 -10.95 -9.47
C LEU A 107 13.64 -12.29 -9.11
N LEU A 108 13.68 -13.23 -10.06
CA LEU A 108 14.25 -14.57 -9.88
C LEU A 108 15.77 -14.57 -9.77
N THR A 109 16.46 -13.53 -10.25
CA THR A 109 17.93 -13.41 -10.16
C THR A 109 18.39 -13.08 -8.73
N ASN A 110 17.54 -12.43 -7.93
CA ASN A 110 17.82 -12.18 -6.53
C ASN A 110 17.50 -13.43 -5.69
N SER A 111 18.52 -14.12 -5.17
CA SER A 111 18.36 -15.36 -4.40
C SER A 111 17.43 -15.23 -3.20
N THR A 112 17.36 -14.06 -2.56
CA THR A 112 16.46 -13.83 -1.41
C THR A 112 15.01 -13.80 -1.86
N ILE A 113 14.71 -13.11 -2.96
CA ILE A 113 13.36 -13.05 -3.54
C ILE A 113 12.98 -14.39 -4.17
N GLN A 114 13.91 -15.02 -4.89
CA GLN A 114 13.71 -16.32 -5.51
C GLN A 114 13.29 -17.37 -4.48
N ASN A 115 13.94 -17.40 -3.31
CA ASN A 115 13.56 -18.32 -2.23
C ASN A 115 12.10 -18.14 -1.78
N VAL A 116 11.58 -16.90 -1.78
CA VAL A 116 10.20 -16.61 -1.41
C VAL A 116 9.22 -16.93 -2.55
N LEU A 117 9.59 -16.67 -3.80
CA LEU A 117 8.68 -16.78 -4.96
C LEU A 117 8.67 -18.17 -5.61
N VAL A 118 9.71 -18.98 -5.39
CA VAL A 118 9.86 -20.33 -5.95
C VAL A 118 9.83 -21.41 -4.86
N GLY A 119 10.13 -21.04 -3.61
CA GLY A 119 10.01 -21.96 -2.48
C GLY A 119 8.56 -22.37 -2.21
N ARG A 120 8.39 -23.49 -1.52
CA ARG A 120 7.07 -23.90 -1.01
C ARG A 120 6.61 -22.88 0.02
N SER A 121 5.48 -22.23 -0.24
CA SER A 121 4.89 -21.28 0.72
C SER A 121 4.42 -22.02 1.98
N ASP A 122 4.92 -21.60 3.13
CA ASP A 122 4.52 -22.02 4.46
C ASP A 122 3.51 -21.05 5.11
N ILE A 123 3.32 -19.88 4.50
CA ILE A 123 2.40 -18.84 4.95
C ILE A 123 1.11 -18.87 4.14
N SER A 124 -0.04 -18.78 4.83
CA SER A 124 -1.36 -18.53 4.24
C SER A 124 -1.97 -17.27 4.85
N LEU A 125 -2.10 -16.21 4.03
CA LEU A 125 -2.70 -14.96 4.47
C LEU A 125 -4.16 -15.14 4.90
N ASP A 126 -4.91 -15.99 4.18
CA ASP A 126 -6.31 -16.26 4.51
C ASP A 126 -6.44 -16.94 5.88
N ARG A 127 -5.55 -17.89 6.17
CA ARG A 127 -5.48 -18.55 7.48
C ARG A 127 -5.12 -17.56 8.58
N VAL A 128 -4.07 -16.76 8.39
CA VAL A 128 -3.65 -15.77 9.39
C VAL A 128 -4.73 -14.73 9.64
N MET A 129 -5.45 -14.30 8.60
CA MET A 129 -6.55 -13.36 8.75
C MET A 129 -7.78 -13.96 9.42
N ALA A 130 -7.98 -15.27 9.31
CA ALA A 130 -9.08 -16.00 9.95
C ALA A 130 -8.80 -16.37 11.41
N GLU A 131 -7.57 -16.78 11.72
CA GLU A 131 -7.16 -17.21 13.07
C GLU A 131 -6.68 -16.03 13.93
N GLY A 132 -6.25 -14.94 13.29
CA GLY A 132 -5.56 -13.84 13.96
C GLY A 132 -4.07 -14.14 14.13
N GLY A 133 -3.25 -13.09 14.14
CA GLY A 133 -1.81 -13.22 14.29
C GLY A 133 -1.07 -11.93 13.96
N VAL A 134 0.26 -11.99 14.04
CA VAL A 134 1.16 -10.90 13.65
C VAL A 134 2.04 -11.39 12.52
N LEU A 135 1.98 -10.71 11.37
CA LEU A 135 2.90 -10.93 10.25
C LEU A 135 3.84 -9.74 10.15
N LEU A 136 5.13 -10.03 10.13
CA LEU A 136 6.17 -9.03 9.92
C LEU A 136 6.85 -9.31 8.58
N PHE A 137 6.77 -8.34 7.68
CA PHE A 137 7.49 -8.38 6.42
C PHE A 137 8.66 -7.42 6.47
N ASN A 138 9.88 -7.94 6.30
CA ASN A 138 11.08 -7.13 6.17
C ASN A 138 11.53 -7.14 4.71
N THR A 139 11.40 -6.00 4.04
CA THR A 139 11.76 -5.83 2.63
C THR A 139 13.25 -5.54 2.42
N SER A 140 14.02 -5.29 3.50
CA SER A 140 15.46 -5.04 3.48
C SER A 140 15.90 -4.00 2.43
N LEU A 141 15.23 -2.85 2.41
CA LEU A 141 15.39 -1.79 1.40
C LEU A 141 16.86 -1.47 1.05
N GLY A 142 17.73 -1.35 2.05
CA GLY A 142 19.15 -1.04 1.84
C GLY A 142 19.96 -2.16 1.16
N LYS A 143 19.57 -3.43 1.31
CA LYS A 143 20.27 -4.57 0.68
C LYS A 143 19.72 -4.91 -0.71
N MET A 144 18.42 -4.74 -0.89
CA MET A 144 17.70 -5.21 -2.08
C MET A 144 17.38 -4.09 -3.08
N GLY A 145 17.60 -2.83 -2.72
CA GLY A 145 17.47 -1.68 -3.60
C GLY A 145 16.10 -1.63 -4.29
N TYR A 146 16.09 -1.47 -5.61
CA TYR A 146 14.86 -1.42 -6.40
C TYR A 146 13.99 -2.68 -6.26
N MET A 147 14.60 -3.87 -6.08
CA MET A 147 13.84 -5.11 -5.95
C MET A 147 13.04 -5.19 -4.64
N SER A 148 13.52 -4.52 -3.58
CA SER A 148 12.76 -4.36 -2.33
C SER A 148 11.42 -3.69 -2.56
N ARG A 149 11.38 -2.69 -3.46
CA ARG A 149 10.17 -1.93 -3.77
C ARG A 149 9.15 -2.81 -4.48
N ILE A 150 9.57 -3.52 -5.52
CA ILE A 150 8.69 -4.45 -6.25
C ILE A 150 8.16 -5.53 -5.31
N PHE A 151 9.05 -6.12 -4.50
CA PHE A 151 8.64 -7.14 -3.53
C PHE A 151 7.64 -6.59 -2.50
N GLY A 152 7.86 -5.39 -1.97
CA GLY A 152 6.91 -4.75 -1.05
C GLY A 152 5.56 -4.44 -1.70
N GLN A 153 5.55 -3.94 -2.93
CA GLN A 153 4.31 -3.73 -3.70
C GLN A 153 3.57 -5.06 -3.93
N PHE A 154 4.29 -6.11 -4.32
CA PHE A 154 3.76 -7.47 -4.46
C PHE A 154 3.07 -7.93 -3.16
N LEU A 155 3.76 -7.83 -2.02
CA LEU A 155 3.20 -8.21 -0.72
C LEU A 155 1.94 -7.43 -0.34
N ILE A 156 1.95 -6.10 -0.49
CA ILE A 156 0.80 -5.24 -0.15
C ILE A 156 -0.42 -5.63 -0.98
N MET A 157 -0.23 -5.92 -2.26
CA MET A 157 -1.31 -6.34 -3.14
C MET A 157 -1.86 -7.70 -2.73
N HIS A 158 -1.01 -8.66 -2.36
CA HIS A 158 -1.46 -9.93 -1.81
C HIS A 158 -2.26 -9.76 -0.51
N ILE A 159 -1.82 -8.88 0.39
CA ILE A 159 -2.53 -8.54 1.64
C ILE A 159 -3.88 -7.89 1.32
N GLN A 160 -3.91 -6.87 0.46
CA GLN A 160 -5.14 -6.20 0.05
C GLN A 160 -6.17 -7.19 -0.51
N ASN A 161 -5.74 -8.12 -1.34
CA ASN A 161 -6.63 -9.12 -1.92
C ASN A 161 -7.09 -10.16 -0.89
N ALA A 162 -6.21 -10.57 0.03
CA ALA A 162 -6.62 -11.40 1.16
C ALA A 162 -7.69 -10.67 1.98
N VAL A 163 -7.51 -9.38 2.29
CA VAL A 163 -8.53 -8.56 2.98
C VAL A 163 -9.87 -8.60 2.27
N PHE A 164 -9.91 -8.40 0.95
CA PHE A 164 -11.16 -8.36 0.18
C PHE A 164 -11.82 -9.72 -0.05
N ARG A 165 -11.07 -10.82 -0.03
CA ARG A 165 -11.63 -12.17 -0.19
C ARG A 165 -12.18 -12.76 1.11
N ARG A 166 -11.88 -12.15 2.26
CA ARG A 166 -12.34 -12.66 3.56
C ARG A 166 -13.87 -12.80 3.60
N PRO A 167 -14.39 -13.97 3.96
CA PRO A 167 -15.83 -14.15 4.15
C PRO A 167 -16.34 -13.30 5.33
N GLY A 168 -17.65 -13.10 5.38
CA GLY A 168 -18.33 -12.42 6.49
C GLY A 168 -18.82 -11.01 6.18
N THR A 169 -19.09 -10.26 7.24
CA THR A 169 -19.63 -8.91 7.25
C THR A 169 -18.75 -8.01 8.11
N GLU A 170 -19.10 -6.72 8.21
CA GLU A 170 -18.40 -5.79 9.11
C GLU A 170 -18.52 -6.24 10.58
N PHE A 171 -19.53 -7.03 10.97
CA PHE A 171 -19.78 -7.33 12.38
C PHE A 171 -19.11 -8.61 12.89
N ASN A 172 -18.77 -9.56 12.02
CA ASN A 172 -18.23 -10.87 12.41
C ASN A 172 -16.76 -11.08 12.04
N ARG A 173 -16.14 -10.12 11.35
CA ARG A 173 -14.74 -10.16 10.94
C ARG A 173 -13.82 -9.75 12.07
N ILE A 174 -12.75 -10.53 12.30
CA ILE A 174 -11.64 -10.13 13.17
C ILE A 174 -11.03 -8.81 12.64
N PRO A 175 -10.87 -7.77 13.47
CA PRO A 175 -10.18 -6.55 13.06
C PRO A 175 -8.70 -6.79 12.78
N HIS A 176 -8.22 -6.25 11.66
CA HIS A 176 -6.81 -6.29 11.26
C HIS A 176 -6.28 -4.88 11.06
N TYR A 177 -5.00 -4.69 11.34
CA TYR A 177 -4.30 -3.42 11.17
C TYR A 177 -3.09 -3.61 10.27
N LEU A 178 -3.08 -2.93 9.13
CA LEU A 178 -1.98 -2.93 8.18
C LEU A 178 -1.10 -1.71 8.44
N TYR A 179 0.14 -1.94 8.83
CA TYR A 179 1.16 -0.91 9.01
C TYR A 179 2.11 -0.94 7.80
N ILE A 180 2.26 0.19 7.12
CA ILE A 180 3.23 0.35 6.03
C ILE A 180 4.13 1.51 6.37
N ASP A 181 5.41 1.21 6.55
CA ASP A 181 6.44 2.22 6.70
C ASP A 181 6.89 2.73 5.32
N GLU A 182 7.18 4.02 5.22
CA GLU A 182 7.61 4.70 3.99
C GLU A 182 6.68 4.40 2.81
N LEU A 183 5.39 4.72 2.97
CA LEU A 183 4.35 4.45 1.97
C LEU A 183 4.73 4.86 0.53
N PRO A 184 5.39 6.01 0.24
CA PRO A 184 5.70 6.40 -1.12
C PRO A 184 6.59 5.40 -1.86
N VAL A 185 7.40 4.62 -1.13
CA VAL A 185 8.23 3.56 -1.70
C VAL A 185 7.36 2.43 -2.26
N TYR A 186 6.29 2.06 -1.55
CA TYR A 186 5.45 0.92 -1.88
C TYR A 186 4.08 1.29 -2.45
N TYR A 187 3.87 2.57 -2.74
CA TYR A 187 2.60 3.07 -3.22
C TYR A 187 2.16 2.35 -4.50
N ASN A 188 0.87 2.05 -4.55
CA ASN A 188 0.20 1.46 -5.70
C ASN A 188 -1.24 2.03 -5.77
N PRO A 189 -1.78 2.41 -6.95
CA PRO A 189 -3.13 2.99 -7.04
C PRO A 189 -4.24 2.13 -6.44
N GLU A 190 -4.07 0.81 -6.43
CA GLU A 190 -5.01 -0.16 -5.86
C GLU A 190 -5.14 0.01 -4.34
N LEU A 191 -4.11 0.53 -3.67
CA LEU A 191 -4.17 0.84 -2.24
C LEU A 191 -5.23 1.89 -1.91
N GLU A 192 -5.57 2.78 -2.85
CA GLU A 192 -6.70 3.71 -2.70
C GLU A 192 -8.02 2.94 -2.48
N THR A 193 -8.17 1.78 -3.14
CA THR A 193 -9.35 0.94 -2.98
C THR A 193 -9.38 0.32 -1.58
N LEU A 194 -8.22 -0.08 -1.06
CA LEU A 194 -8.11 -0.58 0.32
C LEU A 194 -8.49 0.50 1.33
N LEU A 195 -8.10 1.76 1.13
CA LEU A 195 -8.48 2.84 2.02
C LEU A 195 -9.98 3.13 2.00
N ASN A 196 -10.58 3.13 0.81
CA ASN A 196 -11.99 3.44 0.64
C ASN A 196 -12.92 2.32 1.15
N LEU A 197 -12.53 1.06 0.94
CA LEU A 197 -13.38 -0.10 1.25
C LEU A 197 -12.96 -0.86 2.51
N GLY A 198 -11.72 -0.69 2.98
CA GLY A 198 -11.12 -1.48 4.06
C GLY A 198 -11.92 -1.48 5.36
N ARG A 199 -12.64 -0.39 5.66
CA ARG A 199 -13.55 -0.30 6.82
C ARG A 199 -14.59 -1.43 6.84
N LYS A 200 -15.24 -1.72 5.71
CA LYS A 200 -16.24 -2.79 5.58
C LYS A 200 -15.65 -4.19 5.81
N TYR A 201 -14.33 -4.31 5.61
CA TYR A 201 -13.55 -5.52 5.83
C TYR A 201 -12.83 -5.53 7.18
N ARG A 202 -13.12 -4.57 8.07
CA ARG A 202 -12.46 -4.41 9.37
C ARG A 202 -10.92 -4.35 9.25
N CYS A 203 -10.42 -3.73 8.19
CA CYS A 203 -9.00 -3.48 7.99
C CYS A 203 -8.70 -2.00 8.19
N GLY A 204 -8.00 -1.67 9.29
CA GLY A 204 -7.45 -0.34 9.53
C GLY A 204 -6.07 -0.24 8.89
N CYS A 205 -5.77 0.86 8.22
CA CYS A 205 -4.45 1.10 7.63
C CYS A 205 -3.75 2.23 8.37
N VAL A 206 -2.46 2.06 8.64
CA VAL A 206 -1.58 3.06 9.24
C VAL A 206 -0.36 3.19 8.33
N PHE A 207 -0.12 4.41 7.87
CA PHE A 207 0.95 4.69 6.92
C PHE A 207 1.87 5.78 7.46
N THR A 208 3.15 5.69 7.15
CA THR A 208 4.11 6.77 7.38
C THR A 208 4.51 7.37 6.03
N ILE A 209 4.61 8.71 6.02
CA ILE A 209 5.14 9.52 4.92
C ILE A 209 5.99 10.62 5.56
N GLN A 210 7.05 11.08 4.89
CA GLN A 210 7.87 12.19 5.39
C GLN A 210 7.18 13.54 5.14
N GLY A 211 6.38 13.62 4.08
CA GLY A 211 5.56 14.80 3.78
C GLY A 211 4.50 14.52 2.71
N PRO A 212 3.38 15.26 2.70
CA PRO A 212 2.35 15.17 1.67
C PRO A 212 2.88 15.19 0.22
N SER A 213 3.89 16.02 -0.07
CA SER A 213 4.45 16.16 -1.42
C SER A 213 5.07 14.87 -1.96
N GLN A 214 5.48 13.92 -1.11
CA GLN A 214 6.04 12.63 -1.57
C GLN A 214 5.01 11.73 -2.27
N LEU A 215 3.72 11.99 -2.02
CA LEU A 215 2.64 11.29 -2.68
C LEU A 215 2.33 11.87 -4.07
N GLU A 216 2.94 13.00 -4.44
CA GLU A 216 2.75 13.64 -5.74
C GLU A 216 3.57 12.95 -6.85
N ILE A 217 3.27 11.66 -7.08
CA ILE A 217 3.97 10.83 -8.08
C ILE A 217 3.26 10.93 -9.44
N GLY A 218 3.98 11.37 -10.46
CA GLY A 218 3.48 11.44 -11.83
C GLY A 218 2.38 12.49 -12.06
N LYS A 219 1.70 12.42 -13.22
CA LYS A 219 0.73 13.44 -13.66
C LYS A 219 -0.50 13.56 -12.77
N GLN A 220 -0.86 12.51 -12.03
CA GLN A 220 -2.01 12.48 -11.13
C GLN A 220 -1.63 12.64 -9.65
N GLY A 221 -0.38 12.98 -9.36
CA GLY A 221 0.17 13.00 -8.01
C GLY A 221 -0.62 13.85 -7.01
N GLN A 222 -1.11 15.02 -7.43
CA GLN A 222 -1.90 15.89 -6.55
C GLN A 222 -3.22 15.24 -6.13
N ALA A 223 -3.92 14.61 -7.07
CA ALA A 223 -5.17 13.90 -6.78
C ALA A 223 -4.93 12.69 -5.86
N ILE A 224 -3.81 11.98 -6.05
CA ILE A 224 -3.38 10.88 -5.17
C ILE A 224 -3.15 11.39 -3.74
N ARG A 225 -2.36 12.46 -3.57
CA ARG A 225 -2.09 13.08 -2.27
C ARG A 225 -3.39 13.46 -1.57
N GLU A 226 -4.30 14.12 -2.26
CA GLU A 226 -5.60 14.55 -1.70
C GLU A 226 -6.46 13.37 -1.26
N LYS A 227 -6.60 12.35 -2.11
CA LYS A 227 -7.35 11.13 -1.77
C LYS A 227 -6.77 10.43 -0.54
N MET A 228 -5.44 10.30 -0.49
CA MET A 228 -4.73 9.66 0.62
C MET A 228 -4.92 10.44 1.92
N LEU A 229 -4.71 11.76 1.89
CA LEU A 229 -4.90 12.63 3.06
C LEU A 229 -6.36 12.67 3.53
N ASN A 230 -7.34 12.67 2.62
CA ASN A 230 -8.75 12.69 2.97
C ASN A 230 -9.25 11.33 3.48
N GLY A 231 -8.77 10.23 2.90
CA GLY A 231 -9.06 8.87 3.36
C GLY A 231 -8.50 8.58 4.76
N CYS A 232 -7.31 9.11 5.07
CA CYS A 232 -6.68 8.97 6.38
C CYS A 232 -7.24 10.01 7.37
N ARG A 233 -8.35 9.66 8.03
CA ARG A 233 -9.03 10.60 8.94
C ARG A 233 -8.23 10.93 10.20
N ASN A 234 -7.54 9.95 10.76
CA ASN A 234 -6.60 10.16 11.86
C ASN A 234 -5.25 10.60 11.28
N LYS A 235 -4.64 11.62 11.87
CA LYS A 235 -3.35 12.15 11.44
C LYS A 235 -2.47 12.43 12.66
N ILE A 236 -1.21 12.03 12.56
CA ILE A 236 -0.17 12.31 13.56
C ILE A 236 0.96 13.00 12.79
N VAL A 237 1.36 14.18 13.24
CA VAL A 237 2.38 15.01 12.59
C VAL A 237 3.49 15.27 13.61
N LEU A 238 4.68 14.70 13.37
CA LEU A 238 5.81 14.75 14.30
C LEU A 238 6.92 15.73 13.89
N GLY A 239 6.94 16.12 12.62
CA GLY A 239 7.93 17.03 12.05
C GLY A 239 7.82 17.05 10.53
N ILE A 240 7.98 18.24 9.94
CA ILE A 240 7.93 18.46 8.50
C ILE A 240 9.04 19.43 8.16
N GLU A 241 9.82 19.13 7.11
CA GLU A 241 10.93 19.98 6.68
C GLU A 241 10.51 21.02 5.64
N SER A 242 9.53 20.68 4.81
CA SER A 242 9.07 21.52 3.70
C SER A 242 7.99 22.50 4.16
N ALA A 243 8.20 23.79 3.94
CA ALA A 243 7.21 24.84 4.23
C ALA A 243 5.90 24.61 3.47
N ARG A 244 5.97 24.10 2.22
CA ARG A 244 4.78 23.75 1.42
C ARG A 244 3.97 22.64 2.11
N ASP A 245 4.64 21.60 2.59
CA ASP A 245 3.99 20.49 3.28
C ASP A 245 3.41 20.92 4.63
N ALA A 246 4.12 21.77 5.36
CA ALA A 246 3.65 22.34 6.61
C ALA A 246 2.38 23.19 6.39
N GLN A 247 2.33 23.98 5.32
CA GLN A 247 1.13 24.74 4.94
C GLN A 247 -0.05 23.81 4.62
N LEU A 248 0.17 22.78 3.81
CA LEU A 248 -0.88 21.80 3.49
C LEU A 248 -1.47 21.12 4.73
N ILE A 249 -0.62 20.85 5.74
CA ILE A 249 -1.06 20.28 7.01
C ILE A 249 -1.80 21.31 7.87
N SER A 250 -1.29 22.54 7.97
CA SER A 250 -1.97 23.67 8.63
C SER A 250 -3.39 23.84 8.09
N ASP A 251 -3.53 23.90 6.76
CA ASP A 251 -4.83 24.05 6.08
C ASP A 251 -5.76 22.85 6.41
N SER A 252 -5.20 21.63 6.53
CA SER A 252 -5.96 20.43 6.89
C SER A 252 -6.46 20.40 8.34
N PHE A 253 -5.82 21.17 9.22
CA PHE A 253 -6.23 21.37 10.62
C PHE A 253 -7.26 22.50 10.74
N GLY A 254 -7.32 23.39 9.77
CA GLY A 254 -8.29 24.46 9.68
C GLY A 254 -7.98 25.61 10.63
N GLU A 255 -8.95 26.51 10.73
CA GLU A 255 -8.81 27.78 11.44
C GLU A 255 -9.62 27.81 12.73
N GLN A 256 -9.31 28.77 13.58
CA GLN A 256 -10.03 29.12 14.79
C GLN A 256 -10.24 30.63 14.85
N GLU A 257 -11.32 31.03 15.52
CA GLU A 257 -11.58 32.44 15.79
C GLU A 257 -10.60 32.93 16.87
N GLU A 258 -9.95 34.06 16.58
CA GLU A 258 -9.08 34.76 17.51
C GLU A 258 -9.53 36.22 17.62
N ILE A 259 -9.85 36.65 18.84
CA ILE A 259 -10.24 38.02 19.12
C ILE A 259 -8.98 38.85 19.34
N GLN A 260 -8.63 39.69 18.37
CA GLN A 260 -7.52 40.61 18.50
C GLN A 260 -7.98 41.91 19.17
N LEU A 261 -7.40 42.19 20.33
CA LEU A 261 -7.63 43.44 21.06
C LEU A 261 -6.64 44.51 20.62
N ARG A 262 -7.07 45.42 19.74
CA ARG A 262 -6.25 46.57 19.33
C ARG A 262 -6.40 47.70 20.35
N LYS A 263 -5.30 48.01 21.05
CA LYS A 263 -5.25 49.10 22.03
C LYS A 263 -4.86 50.40 21.33
N MET A 264 -5.72 51.41 21.37
CA MET A 264 -5.39 52.74 20.88
C MET A 264 -4.83 53.59 22.01
N ARG A 265 -3.66 54.20 21.77
CA ARG A 265 -2.97 55.08 22.72
C ARG A 265 -2.59 56.39 22.03
N LYS A 266 -2.83 57.52 22.69
CA LYS A 266 -2.22 58.79 22.31
C LYS A 266 -0.74 58.80 22.67
N ARG A 267 0.04 59.54 21.88
CA ARG A 267 1.44 59.82 22.15
C ARG A 267 1.55 60.46 23.55
N TRP A 268 2.40 59.88 24.41
CA TRP A 268 2.63 60.24 25.82
C TRP A 268 1.63 59.71 26.89
N SER A 269 0.64 58.88 26.54
CA SER A 269 -0.24 58.23 27.54
C SER A 269 0.22 56.81 27.91
N VAL A 270 0.19 56.48 29.22
CA VAL A 270 0.57 55.17 29.76
C VAL A 270 -0.58 54.16 29.68
N MET A 271 -1.84 54.62 29.75
CA MET A 271 -3.03 53.76 29.68
C MET A 271 -3.70 53.82 28.30
N PRO A 272 -4.27 52.69 27.80
CA PRO A 272 -5.10 52.68 26.60
C PRO A 272 -6.35 53.56 26.79
N GLU A 273 -6.70 54.38 25.79
CA GLU A 273 -7.93 55.18 25.82
C GLU A 273 -9.15 54.36 25.39
N SER A 274 -8.95 53.39 24.49
CA SER A 274 -10.00 52.49 24.02
C SER A 274 -9.42 51.18 23.49
N TYR A 275 -10.29 50.18 23.46
CA TYR A 275 -10.04 48.86 22.90
C TYR A 275 -10.95 48.73 21.67
N ALA A 276 -10.36 48.35 20.55
CA ALA A 276 -11.12 47.87 19.41
C ALA A 276 -10.93 46.36 19.34
N GLU A 277 -12.02 45.62 19.38
CA GLU A 277 -12.01 44.17 19.19
C GLU A 277 -12.18 43.89 17.71
N THR A 278 -11.36 42.99 17.16
CA THR A 278 -11.51 42.52 15.79
C THR A 278 -11.46 41.01 15.83
N GLU A 279 -12.56 40.39 15.41
CA GLU A 279 -12.65 38.96 15.22
C GLU A 279 -11.96 38.60 13.91
N MET A 280 -10.99 37.70 13.96
CA MET A 280 -10.29 37.19 12.79
C MET A 280 -10.19 35.68 12.85
N MET A 281 -10.25 35.02 11.69
CA MET A 281 -9.92 33.61 11.58
C MET A 281 -8.40 33.47 11.46
N THR A 282 -7.79 32.67 12.33
CA THR A 282 -6.36 32.35 12.28
C THR A 282 -6.16 30.85 12.22
N ALA A 283 -5.09 30.40 11.56
CA ALA A 283 -4.76 28.98 11.49
C ALA A 283 -4.62 28.40 12.91
N ARG A 284 -5.23 27.25 13.18
CA ARG A 284 -5.12 26.58 14.49
C ARG A 284 -3.66 26.30 14.85
N PHE A 285 -2.92 25.84 13.86
CA PHE A 285 -1.49 25.60 13.94
C PHE A 285 -0.83 26.22 12.72
N ASP A 286 -0.20 27.38 12.92
CA ASP A 286 0.56 28.07 11.88
C ASP A 286 1.64 27.14 11.30
N TYR A 287 1.89 27.23 9.98
CA TYR A 287 2.88 26.39 9.32
C TYR A 287 4.28 26.54 9.92
N THR A 288 4.64 27.73 10.44
CA THR A 288 5.91 27.97 11.15
C THR A 288 5.99 27.13 12.41
N LYS A 289 4.89 27.04 13.18
CA LYS A 289 4.83 26.19 14.38
C LYS A 289 4.90 24.70 14.03
N ILE A 290 4.49 24.31 12.81
CA ILE A 290 4.63 22.94 12.32
C ILE A 290 6.09 22.64 11.92
N LEU A 291 6.80 23.60 11.33
CA LEU A 291 8.24 23.47 11.02
C LEU A 291 9.10 23.39 12.29
N GLU A 292 8.69 24.09 13.35
CA GLU A 292 9.44 24.20 14.61
C GLU A 292 9.02 23.17 15.67
N ILE A 293 8.31 22.10 15.29
CA ILE A 293 7.92 21.04 16.22
C ILE A 293 9.17 20.48 16.92
N LYS A 294 9.14 20.50 18.24
CA LYS A 294 10.22 19.94 19.07
C LYS A 294 10.22 18.43 18.97
N ARG A 295 11.40 17.83 19.14
CA ARG A 295 11.53 16.37 19.23
C ARG A 295 10.55 15.80 20.28
N TRP A 296 9.90 14.70 19.94
CA TRP A 296 8.87 14.04 20.76
C TRP A 296 7.61 14.89 21.00
N HIS A 297 7.40 15.96 20.25
CA HIS A 297 6.14 16.69 20.21
C HIS A 297 5.49 16.47 18.85
N GLY A 298 4.21 16.79 18.73
CA GLY A 298 3.53 16.75 17.46
C GLY A 298 2.05 17.04 17.57
N TYR A 299 1.41 17.19 16.41
CA TYR A 299 -0.02 17.47 16.33
C TYR A 299 -0.79 16.20 15.98
N VAL A 300 -1.89 15.99 16.68
CA VAL A 300 -2.74 14.80 16.54
C VAL A 300 -4.15 15.24 16.20
N LYS A 301 -4.66 14.76 15.07
CA LYS A 301 -6.07 14.85 14.69
C LYS A 301 -6.67 13.46 14.75
N MET A 302 -7.66 13.27 15.62
CA MET A 302 -8.35 11.99 15.79
C MET A 302 -9.81 12.08 15.38
N VAL A 303 -10.38 10.92 15.09
CA VAL A 303 -11.81 10.70 14.99
C VAL A 303 -12.26 9.97 16.24
N LYS A 304 -13.29 10.49 16.90
CA LYS A 304 -13.97 9.82 18.00
C LYS A 304 -15.45 9.69 17.64
N GLU A 305 -15.99 8.48 17.78
CA GLU A 305 -17.41 8.17 17.50
C GLU A 305 -17.88 8.64 16.10
N GLY A 306 -16.98 8.55 15.11
CA GLY A 306 -17.28 8.95 13.74
C GLY A 306 -17.15 10.44 13.45
N SER A 307 -16.90 11.28 14.46
CA SER A 307 -16.75 12.74 14.34
C SER A 307 -15.28 13.18 14.42
N ASN A 308 -14.90 14.09 13.52
CA ASN A 308 -13.56 14.69 13.56
C ASN A 308 -13.41 15.53 14.83
N GLN A 309 -12.34 15.31 15.57
CA GLN A 309 -12.02 16.09 16.75
C GLN A 309 -11.14 17.28 16.38
N VAL A 310 -11.14 18.30 17.25
CA VAL A 310 -10.20 19.42 17.15
C VAL A 310 -8.78 18.85 17.28
N PRO A 311 -7.84 19.19 16.37
CA PRO A 311 -6.48 18.71 16.49
C PRO A 311 -5.81 19.31 17.73
N VAL A 312 -4.96 18.53 18.38
CA VAL A 312 -4.28 18.91 19.62
C VAL A 312 -2.77 18.73 19.50
N GLU A 313 -2.01 19.53 20.24
CA GLU A 313 -0.59 19.27 20.44
C GLU A 313 -0.42 18.19 21.51
N GLY A 314 0.45 17.22 21.25
CA GLY A 314 0.76 16.12 22.14
C GLY A 314 2.26 15.95 22.33
N VAL A 315 2.63 15.42 23.50
CA VAL A 315 3.99 14.97 23.81
C VAL A 315 4.01 13.44 23.75
N PHE A 316 4.90 12.89 22.95
CA PHE A 316 5.08 11.46 22.75
C PHE A 316 6.12 10.93 23.72
N GLU A 317 5.90 9.70 24.19
CA GLU A 317 6.88 9.03 25.02
C GLU A 317 8.16 8.73 24.22
N PRO A 318 9.35 8.91 24.82
CA PRO A 318 10.59 8.53 24.17
C PRO A 318 10.69 7.00 23.94
N PRO A 319 11.34 6.54 22.85
CA PRO A 319 11.38 5.13 22.50
C PRO A 319 12.07 4.26 23.54
N TRP A 320 13.08 4.77 24.23
CA TRP A 320 13.79 4.01 25.26
C TRP A 320 12.92 3.76 26.50
N GLU A 321 11.99 4.66 26.83
CA GLU A 321 11.03 4.46 27.92
C GLU A 321 10.01 3.39 27.54
N PHE A 322 9.47 3.47 26.31
CA PHE A 322 8.61 2.44 25.74
C PHE A 322 9.30 1.08 25.71
N GLN A 323 10.51 1.00 25.15
CA GLN A 323 11.29 -0.25 25.07
C GLN A 323 11.60 -0.83 26.45
N THR A 324 11.94 0.00 27.43
CA THR A 324 12.19 -0.45 28.80
C THR A 324 10.91 -1.03 29.42
N ARG A 325 9.76 -0.39 29.20
CA ARG A 325 8.46 -0.89 29.67
C ARG A 325 8.12 -2.24 29.04
N ILE A 326 8.21 -2.34 27.72
CA ILE A 326 7.96 -3.59 26.98
C ILE A 326 8.95 -4.68 27.37
N ALA A 327 10.23 -4.36 27.55
CA ALA A 327 11.24 -5.33 27.98
C ALA A 327 10.94 -5.91 29.37
N LYS A 328 10.40 -5.10 30.29
CA LYS A 328 9.95 -5.57 31.61
C LYS A 328 8.75 -6.53 31.48
N GLU A 329 7.79 -6.20 30.62
CA GLU A 329 6.61 -7.05 30.36
C GLU A 329 7.01 -8.38 29.71
N LEU A 330 7.88 -8.33 28.69
CA LEU A 330 8.37 -9.52 27.99
C LEU A 330 9.34 -10.36 28.83
N GLY A 331 10.12 -9.75 29.73
CA GLY A 331 11.00 -10.46 30.65
C GLY A 331 10.25 -11.39 31.62
N GLY A 332 8.96 -11.18 31.81
CA GLY A 332 8.07 -12.05 32.59
C GLY A 332 7.38 -13.17 31.77
N GLN A 333 7.50 -13.17 30.44
CA GLN A 333 6.87 -14.17 29.56
C GLN A 333 7.93 -15.03 28.86
N GLN A 334 7.83 -16.36 29.00
CA GLN A 334 8.66 -17.30 28.26
C GLN A 334 8.48 -17.06 26.75
N ARG A 335 9.58 -16.74 26.05
CA ARG A 335 9.61 -16.68 24.59
C ARG A 335 9.30 -18.07 24.02
N LEU A 336 8.09 -18.26 23.52
CA LEU A 336 7.76 -19.38 22.64
C LEU A 336 8.20 -19.01 21.22
N THR A 337 9.46 -19.27 20.90
CA THR A 337 9.95 -19.23 19.52
C THR A 337 9.36 -20.43 18.78
N LEU A 338 8.40 -20.19 17.87
CA LEU A 338 8.03 -21.15 16.82
C LEU A 338 9.10 -21.08 15.73
N ALA A 339 10.24 -21.70 16.00
CA ALA A 339 11.21 -22.06 14.98
C ALA A 339 11.47 -23.55 15.11
N LYS A 340 10.97 -24.32 14.13
CA LYS A 340 11.45 -25.66 13.80
C LYS A 340 11.69 -25.70 12.30
#